data_AF-A0A091KQ92-F1
#
_entry.id   AF-A0A091KQ92-F1
#
_cell.length_a   1.000
_cell.length_b   1.000
_cell.length_c   1.000
_cell.angle_alpha   90.00
_cell.angle_beta   90.00
_cell.angle_gamma   90.00
#
_symmetry.space_group_name_H-M   'P 1'
#
loop_
_entity.id
_entity.type
_entity.pdbx_description
1 polymer ?
#
loop_
_entity_poly.entity_id
_entity_poly.type
_entity_poly.pdbx_seq_one_letter_code
_entity_poly.pdbx_strand_id
1 'polypeptide(L)'
;NIQPPEKPLRAEEWNRLKEGFRTPEVFEEAMFNSMIRCNSPIDVAKSLLTHVAKSNGDVAYTLLVKYLALCVQQGQTSEILDVYDIMKVRFRILESGAYNLLIKGLSNSDRWRTALTLLEEIKEIMVPSRTNYESCIKALSRHQEMDHAFKLYHEMLARDLVPTLDVLQVFFDFNRGMKDAELQKELFDILLYLRDNQIYPHKTFMQSIKLWFESIPGGNWTGHLTNIKDSGQCPVCNHQLEDSDLTEEEYNNLSEKIIRDVIHGTDTFRKTSPQEFEAFQAFVESRPPFDIVIDGLNVSHMKPRRMHCENV
;
A
#
# COMPACT_ATOMS: atom_id res chain seq x y z
N ASN A 1 -30.17 4.67 -0.74
CA ASN A 1 -29.42 3.63 -1.47
C ASN A 1 -30.23 3.22 -2.68
N ILE A 2 -29.78 3.60 -3.87
CA ILE A 2 -30.33 3.10 -5.14
C ILE A 2 -29.82 1.68 -5.38
N GLN A 3 -30.62 0.81 -6.00
CA GLN A 3 -30.20 -0.53 -6.42
C GLN A 3 -29.91 -0.50 -7.92
N PRO A 4 -28.79 -1.08 -8.39
CA PRO A 4 -28.48 -1.13 -9.81
C PRO A 4 -29.37 -2.17 -10.50
N PRO A 5 -29.73 -1.96 -11.78
CA PRO A 5 -30.45 -2.96 -12.56
C PRO A 5 -29.63 -4.24 -12.73
N GLU A 6 -30.32 -5.38 -12.84
CA GLU A 6 -29.67 -6.68 -13.10
C GLU A 6 -29.28 -6.88 -14.57
N LYS A 7 -29.87 -6.09 -15.48
CA LYS A 7 -29.67 -6.18 -16.93
C LYS A 7 -29.58 -4.79 -17.57
N PRO A 8 -28.95 -4.66 -18.74
CA PRO A 8 -28.91 -3.41 -19.50
C PRO A 8 -30.31 -2.84 -19.73
N LEU A 9 -30.44 -1.53 -19.57
CA LEU A 9 -31.71 -0.83 -19.76
C LEU A 9 -31.70 0.02 -21.03
N ARG A 10 -32.89 0.20 -21.62
CA ARG A 10 -33.14 1.14 -22.71
C ARG A 10 -33.22 2.58 -22.19
N ALA A 11 -33.17 3.54 -23.11
CA ALA A 11 -33.19 4.97 -22.75
C ALA A 11 -34.46 5.36 -21.96
N GLU A 12 -35.62 4.81 -22.32
CA GLU A 12 -36.89 5.10 -21.63
C GLU A 12 -36.93 4.50 -20.22
N GLU A 13 -36.23 3.39 -19.99
CA GLU A 13 -36.10 2.77 -18.67
C GLU A 13 -35.16 3.57 -17.77
N TRP A 14 -34.05 4.07 -18.33
CA TRP A 14 -33.15 4.98 -17.61
C TRP A 14 -33.84 6.29 -17.21
N ASN A 15 -34.61 6.89 -18.14
CA ASN A 15 -35.40 8.09 -17.85
C ASN A 15 -36.39 7.87 -16.70
N ARG A 16 -37.15 6.76 -16.72
CA ARG A 16 -38.09 6.43 -15.64
C ARG A 16 -37.40 6.25 -14.28
N LEU A 17 -36.23 5.62 -14.24
CA LEU A 17 -35.47 5.49 -13.00
C LEU A 17 -34.96 6.84 -12.49
N LYS A 18 -34.53 7.71 -13.39
CA LYS A 18 -34.04 9.06 -13.06
C LYS A 18 -35.17 9.95 -12.54
N GLU A 19 -36.35 9.91 -13.18
CA GLU A 19 -37.55 10.64 -12.72
C GLU A 19 -38.02 10.19 -11.34
N GLY A 20 -37.89 8.89 -11.03
CA GLY A 20 -38.22 8.33 -9.72
C GLY A 20 -37.17 8.61 -8.63
N PHE A 21 -36.03 9.22 -8.98
CA PHE A 21 -34.94 9.46 -8.05
C PHE A 21 -35.06 10.85 -7.41
N ARG A 22 -34.88 10.93 -6.08
CA ARG A 22 -35.12 12.15 -5.29
C ARG A 22 -34.32 13.38 -5.74
N THR A 23 -33.14 13.17 -6.32
CA THR A 23 -32.21 14.22 -6.74
C THR A 23 -31.66 13.87 -8.14
N PRO A 24 -32.40 14.14 -9.22
CA PRO A 24 -32.05 13.71 -10.57
C PRO A 24 -30.67 14.17 -11.05
N GLU A 25 -30.15 15.27 -10.52
CA GLU A 25 -28.87 15.89 -10.92
C GLU A 25 -27.65 15.01 -10.59
N VAL A 26 -27.77 14.18 -9.54
CA VAL A 26 -26.70 13.27 -9.10
C VAL A 26 -27.03 11.80 -9.37
N PHE A 27 -28.07 11.54 -10.17
CA PHE A 27 -28.57 10.19 -10.43
C PHE A 27 -27.50 9.29 -11.04
N GLU A 28 -26.84 9.72 -12.10
CA GLU A 28 -25.83 8.95 -12.82
C GLU A 28 -24.67 8.57 -11.90
N GLU A 29 -24.17 9.54 -11.12
CA GLU A 29 -23.10 9.31 -10.16
C GLU A 29 -23.53 8.35 -9.03
N ALA A 30 -24.71 8.56 -8.46
CA ALA A 30 -25.23 7.69 -7.41
C ALA A 30 -25.43 6.25 -7.92
N MET A 31 -25.91 6.10 -9.16
CA MET A 31 -26.10 4.81 -9.80
C MET A 31 -24.76 4.12 -10.05
N PHE A 32 -23.76 4.82 -10.59
CA PHE A 32 -22.41 4.27 -10.78
C PHE A 32 -21.75 3.84 -9.46
N ASN A 33 -21.86 4.66 -8.40
CA ASN A 33 -21.36 4.29 -7.08
C ASN A 33 -22.04 3.00 -6.58
N SER A 34 -23.33 2.82 -6.85
CA SER A 34 -24.01 1.58 -6.51
C SER A 34 -23.56 0.40 -7.38
N MET A 35 -23.34 0.60 -8.68
CA MET A 35 -22.83 -0.44 -9.58
C MET A 35 -21.44 -0.93 -9.15
N ILE A 36 -20.54 -0.02 -8.77
CA ILE A 36 -19.20 -0.36 -8.23
C ILE A 36 -19.33 -1.18 -6.95
N ARG A 37 -20.13 -0.70 -5.99
CA ARG A 37 -20.34 -1.40 -4.72
C ARG A 37 -20.94 -2.80 -4.90
N CYS A 38 -21.87 -2.96 -5.84
CA CYS A 38 -22.54 -4.23 -6.13
C CYS A 38 -21.77 -5.10 -7.14
N ASN A 39 -20.63 -4.63 -7.65
CA ASN A 39 -19.91 -5.25 -8.77
C ASN A 39 -20.84 -5.61 -9.96
N SER A 40 -21.71 -4.68 -10.35
CA SER A 40 -22.74 -4.92 -11.35
C SER A 40 -22.15 -5.27 -12.73
N PRO A 41 -22.85 -6.06 -13.55
CA PRO A 41 -22.38 -6.40 -14.90
C PRO A 41 -22.02 -5.17 -15.74
N ILE A 42 -20.91 -5.28 -16.49
CA ILE A 42 -20.34 -4.15 -17.21
C ILE A 42 -21.25 -3.59 -18.31
N ASP A 43 -22.10 -4.43 -18.88
CA ASP A 43 -23.11 -4.09 -19.88
C ASP A 43 -24.21 -3.17 -19.31
N VAL A 44 -24.59 -3.35 -18.04
CA VAL A 44 -25.50 -2.43 -17.33
C VAL A 44 -24.89 -1.04 -17.26
N ALA A 45 -23.63 -0.95 -16.82
CA ALA A 45 -22.91 0.32 -16.73
C ALA A 45 -22.70 0.97 -18.11
N LYS A 46 -22.36 0.18 -19.14
CA LYS A 46 -22.22 0.64 -20.53
C LYS A 46 -23.54 1.14 -21.10
N SER A 47 -24.68 0.53 -20.74
CA SER A 47 -26.00 1.01 -21.15
C SER A 47 -26.33 2.39 -20.56
N LEU A 48 -25.94 2.64 -19.29
CA LEU A 48 -26.09 3.96 -18.67
C LEU A 48 -25.18 5.00 -19.34
N LEU A 49 -23.91 4.68 -19.61
CA LEU A 49 -23.02 5.60 -20.35
C LEU A 49 -23.57 5.94 -21.73
N THR A 50 -24.07 4.93 -22.45
CA THR A 50 -24.65 5.12 -23.79
C THR A 50 -25.87 6.03 -23.72
N HIS A 51 -26.72 5.87 -22.70
CA HIS A 51 -27.86 6.75 -22.48
C HIS A 51 -27.40 8.20 -22.19
N VAL A 52 -26.45 8.39 -21.28
CA VAL A 52 -25.91 9.71 -20.94
C VAL A 52 -25.29 10.40 -22.16
N ALA A 53 -24.48 9.68 -22.94
CA ALA A 53 -23.86 10.20 -24.15
C ALA A 53 -24.89 10.65 -25.19
N LYS A 54 -26.00 9.90 -25.36
CA LYS A 54 -27.08 10.26 -26.29
C LYS A 54 -27.91 11.45 -25.80
N SER A 55 -28.18 11.54 -24.50
CA SER A 55 -29.01 12.61 -23.92
C SER A 55 -28.25 13.94 -23.83
N ASN A 56 -26.98 13.89 -23.44
CA ASN A 56 -26.19 15.10 -23.14
C ASN A 56 -25.21 15.46 -24.27
N GLY A 57 -25.06 14.59 -25.28
CA GLY A 57 -24.05 14.73 -26.34
C GLY A 57 -22.63 14.38 -25.87
N ASP A 58 -22.40 14.20 -24.57
CA ASP A 58 -21.10 13.88 -23.99
C ASP A 58 -21.23 13.17 -22.63
N VAL A 59 -20.16 12.51 -22.18
CA VAL A 59 -20.05 11.85 -20.88
C VAL A 59 -19.09 12.62 -19.99
N ALA A 60 -19.54 13.06 -18.81
CA ALA A 60 -18.69 13.75 -17.85
C ALA A 60 -17.48 12.91 -17.42
N TYR A 61 -16.33 13.58 -17.20
CA TYR A 61 -15.09 12.96 -16.77
C TYR A 61 -15.26 12.05 -15.54
N THR A 62 -16.02 12.51 -14.54
CA THR A 62 -16.28 11.77 -13.30
C THR A 62 -17.01 10.44 -13.53
N LEU A 63 -17.89 10.37 -14.54
CA LEU A 63 -18.59 9.13 -14.91
C LEU A 63 -17.65 8.16 -15.63
N LEU A 64 -16.73 8.66 -16.46
CA LEU A 64 -15.70 7.83 -17.09
C LEU A 64 -14.77 7.20 -16.06
N VAL A 65 -14.33 7.97 -15.05
CA VAL A 65 -13.50 7.44 -13.95
C VAL A 65 -14.24 6.36 -13.16
N LYS A 66 -15.54 6.54 -12.87
CA LYS A 66 -16.35 5.52 -12.18
C LYS A 66 -16.55 4.26 -13.03
N TYR A 67 -16.80 4.41 -14.32
CA TYR A 67 -16.88 3.28 -15.23
C TYR A 67 -15.54 2.55 -15.32
N LEU A 68 -14.42 3.29 -15.47
CA LEU A 68 -13.07 2.74 -15.44
C LEU A 68 -12.81 1.95 -14.15
N ALA A 69 -13.20 2.46 -12.99
CA ALA A 69 -13.05 1.77 -11.71
C ALA A 69 -13.77 0.40 -11.71
N LEU A 70 -14.99 0.34 -12.27
CA LEU A 70 -15.72 -0.92 -12.44
C LEU A 70 -15.02 -1.86 -13.42
N CYS A 71 -14.52 -1.34 -14.57
CA CYS A 71 -13.75 -2.14 -15.53
C CYS A 71 -12.51 -2.75 -14.90
N VAL A 72 -11.75 -1.97 -14.12
CA VAL A 72 -10.55 -2.41 -13.39
C VAL A 72 -10.89 -3.47 -12.35
N GLN A 73 -11.97 -3.28 -11.59
CA GLN A 73 -12.45 -4.26 -10.61
C GLN A 73 -12.83 -5.61 -11.25
N GLN A 74 -13.34 -5.59 -12.48
CA GLN A 74 -13.74 -6.80 -13.22
C GLN A 74 -12.68 -7.34 -14.18
N GLY A 75 -11.52 -6.69 -14.29
CA GLY A 75 -10.47 -7.10 -15.23
C GLY A 75 -10.86 -6.95 -16.71
N GLN A 76 -11.74 -6.00 -17.05
CA GLN A 76 -12.21 -5.78 -18.42
C GLN A 76 -11.20 -4.96 -19.23
N THR A 77 -10.10 -5.58 -19.65
CA THR A 77 -8.98 -4.91 -20.33
C THR A 77 -9.38 -4.13 -21.58
N SER A 78 -10.28 -4.66 -22.41
CA SER A 78 -10.75 -3.97 -23.62
C SER A 78 -11.47 -2.66 -23.27
N GLU A 79 -12.38 -2.71 -22.28
CA GLU A 79 -13.11 -1.52 -21.84
C GLU A 79 -12.18 -0.51 -21.15
N ILE A 80 -11.13 -0.96 -20.45
CA ILE A 80 -10.11 -0.07 -19.87
C ILE A 80 -9.38 0.72 -20.97
N LEU A 81 -9.00 0.04 -22.06
CA LEU A 81 -8.36 0.69 -23.21
C LEU A 81 -9.31 1.65 -23.93
N ASP A 82 -10.55 1.24 -24.18
CA ASP A 82 -11.55 2.10 -24.83
C ASP A 82 -11.77 3.40 -24.02
N VAL A 83 -11.87 3.28 -22.70
CA VAL A 83 -12.00 4.46 -21.82
C VAL A 83 -10.73 5.29 -21.81
N TYR A 84 -9.55 4.66 -21.80
CA TYR A 84 -8.28 5.38 -21.89
C TYR A 84 -8.18 6.21 -23.17
N ASP A 85 -8.54 5.65 -24.32
CA ASP A 85 -8.52 6.34 -25.60
C ASP A 85 -9.51 7.52 -25.63
N ILE A 86 -10.74 7.31 -25.12
CA ILE A 86 -11.74 8.37 -24.97
C ILE A 86 -11.19 9.49 -24.08
N MET A 87 -10.59 9.15 -22.94
CA MET A 87 -10.07 10.14 -22.00
C MET A 87 -8.87 10.90 -22.57
N LYS A 88 -7.97 10.24 -23.30
CA LYS A 88 -6.79 10.86 -23.92
C LYS A 88 -7.16 11.83 -25.04
N VAL A 89 -8.20 11.53 -25.81
CA VAL A 89 -8.70 12.41 -26.88
C VAL A 89 -9.40 13.64 -26.30
N ARG A 90 -10.14 13.47 -25.21
CA ARG A 90 -11.01 14.52 -24.64
C ARG A 90 -10.33 15.39 -23.59
N PHE A 91 -9.34 14.86 -22.87
CA PHE A 91 -8.69 15.52 -21.74
C PHE A 91 -7.18 15.52 -21.93
N ARG A 92 -6.58 16.72 -21.85
CA ARG A 92 -5.14 16.91 -22.05
C ARG A 92 -4.29 16.23 -20.97
N ILE A 93 -4.74 16.25 -19.73
CA ILE A 93 -4.07 15.67 -18.56
C ILE A 93 -5.14 14.98 -17.72
N LEU A 94 -4.88 13.73 -17.31
CA LEU A 94 -5.75 13.01 -16.39
C LEU A 94 -5.32 13.27 -14.95
N GLU A 95 -6.27 13.20 -14.02
CA GLU A 95 -5.94 13.28 -12.60
C GLU A 95 -5.21 12.02 -12.12
N SER A 96 -4.48 12.12 -10.99
CA SER A 96 -3.71 11.02 -10.41
C SER A 96 -4.55 9.75 -10.17
N GLY A 97 -5.82 9.92 -9.75
CA GLY A 97 -6.76 8.82 -9.55
C GLY A 97 -7.05 8.01 -10.82
N ALA A 98 -7.17 8.66 -11.98
CA ALA A 98 -7.40 7.99 -13.25
C ALA A 98 -6.16 7.20 -13.70
N TYR A 99 -4.96 7.79 -13.61
CA TYR A 99 -3.71 7.07 -13.89
C TYR A 99 -3.51 5.87 -12.96
N ASN A 100 -3.83 6.02 -11.67
CA ASN A 100 -3.80 4.91 -10.71
C ASN A 100 -4.68 3.74 -11.15
N LEU A 101 -5.90 4.01 -11.62
CA LEU A 101 -6.80 2.98 -12.13
C LEU A 101 -6.28 2.35 -13.42
N LEU A 102 -5.84 3.16 -14.38
CA LEU A 102 -5.31 2.68 -15.67
C LEU A 102 -4.08 1.78 -15.48
N ILE A 103 -3.09 2.23 -14.70
CA ILE A 103 -1.86 1.47 -14.43
C ILE A 103 -2.21 0.18 -13.71
N LYS A 104 -3.05 0.23 -12.66
CA LYS A 104 -3.46 -0.97 -11.90
C LYS A 104 -4.23 -1.97 -12.77
N GLY A 105 -5.13 -1.50 -13.62
CA GLY A 105 -5.92 -2.36 -14.50
C GLY A 105 -5.05 -3.04 -15.55
N LEU A 106 -4.24 -2.25 -16.26
CA LEU A 106 -3.41 -2.74 -17.35
C LEU A 106 -2.24 -3.60 -16.86
N SER A 107 -1.67 -3.32 -15.70
CA SER A 107 -0.58 -4.13 -15.12
C SER A 107 -1.01 -5.55 -14.75
N ASN A 108 -2.30 -5.78 -14.55
CA ASN A 108 -2.89 -7.10 -14.27
C ASN A 108 -3.44 -7.78 -15.52
N SER A 109 -3.10 -7.28 -16.72
CA SER A 109 -3.57 -7.79 -18.00
C SER A 109 -2.42 -8.15 -18.95
N ASP A 110 -2.75 -8.65 -20.14
CA ASP A 110 -1.83 -8.83 -21.25
C ASP A 110 -1.23 -7.51 -21.79
N ARG A 111 -1.76 -6.36 -21.34
CA ARG A 111 -1.30 -5.00 -21.67
C ARG A 111 -0.39 -4.38 -20.62
N TRP A 112 0.28 -5.17 -19.80
CA TRP A 112 1.18 -4.67 -18.75
C TRP A 112 2.29 -3.73 -19.26
N ARG A 113 2.76 -3.91 -20.51
CA ARG A 113 3.73 -2.98 -21.13
C ARG A 113 3.15 -1.58 -21.30
N THR A 114 1.86 -1.46 -21.63
CA THR A 114 1.17 -0.17 -21.66
C THR A 114 1.12 0.46 -20.28
N ALA A 115 0.98 -0.33 -19.21
CA ALA A 115 1.06 0.18 -17.84
C ALA A 115 2.46 0.76 -17.52
N LEU A 116 3.53 0.17 -18.04
CA LEU A 116 4.89 0.72 -17.91
C LEU A 116 5.05 2.03 -18.67
N THR A 117 4.55 2.10 -19.91
CA THR A 117 4.54 3.35 -20.68
C THR A 117 3.77 4.44 -19.92
N LEU A 118 2.60 4.12 -19.37
CA LEU A 118 1.84 5.05 -18.54
C LEU A 118 2.59 5.49 -17.29
N LEU A 119 3.36 4.60 -16.65
CA LEU A 119 4.20 4.95 -15.51
C LEU A 119 5.30 5.95 -15.90
N GLU A 120 5.91 5.81 -17.07
CA GLU A 120 6.87 6.80 -17.57
C GLU A 120 6.20 8.13 -17.94
N GLU A 121 5.04 8.08 -18.62
CA GLU A 121 4.28 9.29 -18.97
C GLU A 121 3.86 10.10 -17.73
N ILE A 122 3.41 9.43 -16.66
CA ILE A 122 3.03 10.13 -15.42
C ILE A 122 4.24 10.76 -14.73
N LYS A 123 5.44 10.15 -14.78
CA LYS A 123 6.68 10.72 -14.19
C LYS A 123 7.05 12.07 -14.79
N GLU A 124 6.74 12.30 -16.06
CA GLU A 124 6.98 13.58 -16.76
C GLU A 124 6.01 14.69 -16.32
N ILE A 125 4.89 14.34 -15.70
CA ILE A 125 3.78 15.25 -15.41
C ILE A 125 3.59 15.44 -13.90
N MET A 126 3.80 14.39 -13.09
CA MET A 126 3.60 14.40 -11.65
C MET A 126 4.37 13.26 -10.95
N VAL A 127 4.37 13.27 -9.61
CA VAL A 127 4.96 12.19 -8.82
C VAL A 127 4.03 10.97 -8.83
N PRO A 128 4.47 9.81 -9.35
CA PRO A 128 3.65 8.59 -9.32
C PRO A 128 3.45 8.12 -7.87
N SER A 129 2.29 7.53 -7.60
CA SER A 129 1.99 6.95 -6.28
C SER A 129 2.74 5.63 -6.08
N ARG A 130 2.89 5.22 -4.80
CA ARG A 130 3.35 3.87 -4.43
C ARG A 130 2.60 2.78 -5.22
N THR A 131 1.27 2.90 -5.32
CA THR A 131 0.44 1.93 -6.03
C THR A 131 0.82 1.80 -7.51
N ASN A 132 1.29 2.87 -8.17
CA ASN A 132 1.73 2.80 -9.57
C ASN A 132 3.00 1.95 -9.70
N TYR A 133 4.03 2.26 -8.90
CA TYR A 133 5.27 1.51 -8.87
C TYR A 133 5.02 0.03 -8.56
N GLU A 134 4.27 -0.26 -7.49
CA GLU A 134 3.98 -1.64 -7.08
C GLU A 134 3.19 -2.42 -8.14
N SER A 135 2.24 -1.77 -8.82
CA SER A 135 1.49 -2.40 -9.91
C SER A 135 2.39 -2.83 -11.06
N CYS A 136 3.35 -1.98 -11.43
CA CYS A 136 4.34 -2.24 -12.48
C CYS A 136 5.38 -3.28 -12.06
N ILE A 137 5.92 -3.21 -10.83
CA ILE A 137 6.87 -4.20 -10.28
C ILE A 137 6.23 -5.59 -10.25
N LYS A 138 4.98 -5.70 -9.79
CA LYS A 138 4.24 -6.97 -9.78
C LYS A 138 4.05 -7.53 -11.20
N ALA A 139 3.77 -6.67 -12.18
CA ALA A 139 3.64 -7.11 -13.56
C ALA A 139 4.97 -7.59 -14.15
N LEU A 140 6.04 -6.81 -14.01
CA LEU A 140 7.38 -7.19 -14.45
C LEU A 140 7.83 -8.54 -13.87
N SER A 141 7.60 -8.74 -12.57
CA SER A 141 7.96 -9.98 -11.89
C SER A 141 7.20 -11.20 -12.43
N ARG A 142 5.89 -11.07 -12.70
CA ARG A 142 5.08 -12.14 -13.34
C ARG A 142 5.57 -12.49 -14.74
N HIS A 143 6.18 -11.54 -15.43
CA HIS A 143 6.73 -11.69 -16.76
C HIS A 143 8.24 -11.95 -16.79
N GLN A 144 8.86 -12.21 -15.62
CA GLN A 144 10.28 -12.53 -15.45
C GLN A 144 11.24 -11.42 -15.92
N GLU A 145 10.79 -10.16 -15.92
CA GLU A 145 11.58 -8.98 -16.27
C GLU A 145 12.22 -8.38 -15.01
N MET A 146 13.04 -9.18 -14.32
CA MET A 146 13.49 -8.87 -12.96
C MET A 146 14.40 -7.65 -12.88
N ASP A 147 15.29 -7.44 -13.85
CA ASP A 147 16.17 -6.25 -13.88
C ASP A 147 15.37 -4.95 -13.87
N HIS A 148 14.26 -4.90 -14.64
CA HIS A 148 13.36 -3.75 -14.63
C HIS A 148 12.55 -3.66 -13.34
N ALA A 149 12.15 -4.78 -12.76
CA ALA A 149 11.46 -4.78 -11.47
C ALA A 149 12.33 -4.18 -10.37
N PHE A 150 13.62 -4.55 -10.30
CA PHE A 150 14.56 -3.99 -9.33
C PHE A 150 14.88 -2.51 -9.60
N LYS A 151 15.01 -2.09 -10.87
CA LYS A 151 15.14 -0.66 -11.20
C LYS A 151 13.97 0.17 -10.66
N LEU A 152 12.73 -0.29 -10.86
CA LEU A 152 11.56 0.41 -10.34
C LEU A 152 11.47 0.37 -8.82
N TYR A 153 11.93 -0.72 -8.18
CA TYR A 153 12.02 -0.82 -6.72
C TYR A 153 12.98 0.20 -6.13
N HIS A 154 14.20 0.28 -6.65
CA HIS A 154 15.20 1.27 -6.22
C HIS A 154 14.73 2.71 -6.48
N GLU A 155 14.09 2.94 -7.62
CA GLU A 155 13.50 4.23 -7.96
C GLU A 155 12.40 4.65 -6.96
N MET A 156 11.60 3.68 -6.49
CA MET A 156 10.56 3.88 -5.48
C MET A 156 11.18 4.24 -4.12
N LEU A 157 12.22 3.52 -3.69
CA LEU A 157 12.94 3.82 -2.44
C LEU A 157 13.59 5.20 -2.47
N ALA A 158 14.21 5.58 -3.59
CA ALA A 158 14.82 6.90 -3.77
C ALA A 158 13.83 8.08 -3.71
N ARG A 159 12.52 7.79 -3.74
CA ARG A 159 11.42 8.76 -3.58
C ARG A 159 10.74 8.67 -2.21
N ASP A 160 11.36 7.98 -1.25
CA ASP A 160 10.82 7.75 0.10
C ASP A 160 9.46 7.02 0.09
N LEU A 161 9.17 6.26 -0.96
CA LEU A 161 7.95 5.46 -1.06
C LEU A 161 8.20 4.07 -0.44
N VAL A 162 7.60 3.85 0.72
CA VAL A 162 7.78 2.59 1.47
C VAL A 162 7.04 1.43 0.77
N PRO A 163 7.76 0.38 0.31
CA PRO A 163 7.17 -0.81 -0.30
C PRO A 163 6.21 -1.54 0.65
N THR A 164 5.11 -2.07 0.12
CA THR A 164 4.28 -3.03 0.83
C THR A 164 4.95 -4.41 0.94
N LEU A 165 4.60 -5.17 1.98
CA LEU A 165 5.05 -6.56 2.13
C LEU A 165 4.68 -7.41 0.91
N ASP A 166 3.54 -7.16 0.28
CA ASP A 166 3.11 -7.86 -0.93
C ASP A 166 4.06 -7.66 -2.12
N VAL A 167 4.61 -6.45 -2.31
CA VAL A 167 5.55 -6.20 -3.42
C VAL A 167 6.92 -6.82 -3.12
N LEU A 168 7.36 -6.77 -1.85
CA LEU A 168 8.61 -7.40 -1.43
C LEU A 168 8.53 -8.92 -1.56
N GLN A 169 7.41 -9.54 -1.16
CA GLN A 169 7.18 -10.98 -1.30
C GLN A 169 7.32 -11.46 -2.75
N VAL A 170 6.83 -10.68 -3.70
CA VAL A 170 6.87 -11.02 -5.14
C VAL A 170 8.28 -11.25 -5.63
N PHE A 171 9.28 -10.49 -5.15
CA PHE A 171 10.68 -10.73 -5.51
C PHE A 171 11.13 -12.14 -5.11
N PHE A 172 10.76 -12.65 -3.95
CA PHE A 172 11.13 -14.00 -3.52
C PHE A 172 10.31 -15.10 -4.23
N ASP A 173 9.07 -14.82 -4.60
CA ASP A 173 8.22 -15.79 -5.30
C ASP A 173 8.68 -16.07 -6.72
N PHE A 174 9.16 -15.06 -7.46
CA PHE A 174 9.56 -15.20 -8.87
C PHE A 174 11.05 -15.51 -9.09
N ASN A 175 11.89 -15.49 -8.06
CA ASN A 175 13.34 -15.69 -8.18
C ASN A 175 13.83 -17.02 -7.57
N ARG A 176 12.96 -18.04 -7.48
CA ARG A 176 13.33 -19.37 -6.98
C ARG A 176 14.19 -20.13 -7.99
N GLY A 177 15.25 -20.79 -7.52
CA GLY A 177 16.14 -21.60 -8.36
C GLY A 177 17.10 -20.78 -9.22
N MET A 178 17.21 -19.47 -8.96
CA MET A 178 18.06 -18.57 -9.72
C MET A 178 19.55 -18.79 -9.47
N LYS A 179 20.34 -18.62 -10.53
CA LYS A 179 21.81 -18.73 -10.52
C LYS A 179 22.52 -17.39 -10.65
N ASP A 180 21.76 -16.32 -10.87
CA ASP A 180 22.29 -14.99 -11.06
C ASP A 180 22.72 -14.40 -9.70
N ALA A 181 24.01 -14.13 -9.57
CA ALA A 181 24.60 -13.60 -8.34
C ALA A 181 24.18 -12.16 -8.06
N GLU A 182 23.90 -11.35 -9.08
CA GLU A 182 23.47 -9.96 -8.91
C GLU A 182 22.04 -9.93 -8.37
N LEU A 183 21.13 -10.74 -8.94
CA LEU A 183 19.75 -10.82 -8.45
C LEU A 183 19.67 -11.48 -7.06
N GLN A 184 20.57 -12.42 -6.75
CA GLN A 184 20.68 -12.95 -5.40
C GLN A 184 21.07 -11.87 -4.39
N LYS A 185 22.02 -10.99 -4.75
CA LYS A 185 22.44 -9.86 -3.91
C LYS A 185 21.27 -8.91 -3.65
N GLU A 186 20.51 -8.55 -4.68
CA GLU A 186 19.32 -7.70 -4.56
C GLU A 186 18.28 -8.26 -3.56
N LEU A 187 18.08 -9.59 -3.54
CA LEU A 187 17.19 -10.23 -2.57
C LEU A 187 17.73 -10.19 -1.15
N PHE A 188 19.05 -10.31 -0.96
CA PHE A 188 19.68 -10.08 0.34
C PHE A 188 19.53 -8.62 0.79
N ASP A 189 19.68 -7.66 -0.12
CA ASP A 189 19.50 -6.24 0.18
C ASP A 189 18.04 -5.95 0.63
N ILE A 190 17.04 -6.65 0.09
CA ILE A 190 15.66 -6.60 0.62
C ILE A 190 15.59 -7.14 2.06
N LEU A 191 16.27 -8.25 2.39
CA LEU A 191 16.29 -8.78 3.76
C LEU A 191 16.95 -7.79 4.75
N LEU A 192 18.02 -7.13 4.32
CA LEU A 192 18.67 -6.06 5.10
C LEU A 192 17.72 -4.87 5.28
N TYR A 193 17.04 -4.45 4.22
CA TYR A 193 16.01 -3.41 4.29
C TYR A 193 14.91 -3.75 5.32
N LEU A 194 14.41 -5.00 5.33
CA LEU A 194 13.43 -5.45 6.33
C LEU A 194 13.98 -5.35 7.75
N ARG A 195 15.22 -5.81 7.99
CA ARG A 195 15.88 -5.76 9.29
C ARG A 195 16.08 -4.31 9.76
N ASP A 196 16.69 -3.48 8.92
CA ASP A 196 17.10 -2.12 9.25
C ASP A 196 15.89 -1.20 9.50
N ASN A 197 14.73 -1.54 8.95
CA ASN A 197 13.48 -0.82 9.18
C ASN A 197 12.52 -1.52 10.16
N GLN A 198 12.96 -2.60 10.82
CA GLN A 198 12.15 -3.40 11.75
C GLN A 198 10.79 -3.84 11.15
N ILE A 199 10.81 -4.24 9.88
CA ILE A 199 9.63 -4.67 9.13
C ILE A 199 9.53 -6.21 9.21
N TYR A 200 8.48 -6.69 9.86
CA TYR A 200 8.27 -8.12 10.06
C TYR A 200 7.33 -8.71 8.99
N PRO A 201 7.79 -9.68 8.19
CA PRO A 201 6.98 -10.30 7.13
C PRO A 201 5.83 -11.15 7.71
N HIS A 202 4.68 -11.15 7.02
CA HIS A 202 3.60 -12.09 7.34
C HIS A 202 3.94 -13.53 6.93
N LYS A 203 3.15 -14.49 7.40
CA LYS A 203 3.42 -15.92 7.26
C LYS A 203 3.68 -16.37 5.82
N THR A 204 2.91 -15.88 4.84
CA THR A 204 3.14 -16.25 3.43
C THR A 204 4.45 -15.69 2.90
N PHE A 205 4.83 -14.47 3.28
CA PHE A 205 6.10 -13.88 2.87
C PHE A 205 7.29 -14.63 3.51
N MET A 206 7.20 -15.00 4.79
CA MET A 206 8.20 -15.87 5.42
C MET A 206 8.37 -17.21 4.68
N GLN A 207 7.27 -17.79 4.17
CA GLN A 207 7.32 -19.01 3.36
C GLN A 207 8.02 -18.77 2.01
N SER A 208 7.77 -17.64 1.35
CA SER A 208 8.47 -17.27 0.11
C SER A 208 9.97 -17.12 0.32
N ILE A 209 10.39 -16.44 1.39
CA ILE A 209 11.81 -16.31 1.77
C ILE A 209 12.44 -17.68 2.02
N LYS A 210 11.77 -18.54 2.81
CA LYS A 210 12.21 -19.92 3.06
C LYS A 210 12.43 -20.68 1.75
N LEU A 211 11.41 -20.70 0.89
CA LEU A 211 11.45 -21.46 -0.37
C LEU A 211 12.52 -20.93 -1.33
N TRP A 212 12.78 -19.61 -1.29
CA TRP A 212 13.89 -19.03 -2.02
C TRP A 212 15.24 -19.54 -1.52
N PHE A 213 15.53 -19.46 -0.21
CA PHE A 213 16.79 -19.97 0.36
C PHE A 213 17.05 -21.45 0.02
N GLU A 214 16.03 -22.30 0.17
CA GLU A 214 16.10 -23.73 -0.14
C GLU A 214 16.27 -24.02 -1.64
N SER A 215 16.01 -23.05 -2.51
CA SER A 215 16.16 -23.18 -3.96
C SER A 215 17.53 -22.75 -4.48
N ILE A 216 18.39 -22.15 -3.64
CA ILE A 216 19.72 -21.65 -4.05
C ILE A 216 20.60 -22.82 -4.50
N PRO A 217 21.06 -22.86 -5.76
CA PRO A 217 21.86 -23.96 -6.27
C PRO A 217 23.20 -24.11 -5.52
N GLY A 218 23.49 -25.32 -5.06
CA GLY A 218 24.70 -25.60 -4.26
C GLY A 218 24.62 -25.15 -2.80
N GLY A 219 23.51 -24.54 -2.39
CA GLY A 219 23.24 -24.24 -0.99
C GLY A 219 22.71 -25.47 -0.24
N ASN A 220 23.18 -25.68 0.99
CA ASN A 220 22.63 -26.68 1.92
C ASN A 220 21.67 -26.01 2.92
N TRP A 221 20.79 -25.15 2.43
CA TRP A 221 19.85 -24.41 3.28
C TRP A 221 18.62 -25.25 3.57
N THR A 222 18.19 -25.24 4.84
CA THR A 222 16.91 -25.79 5.29
C THR A 222 16.21 -24.74 6.15
N GLY A 223 14.95 -24.45 5.83
CA GLY A 223 14.15 -23.48 6.58
C GLY A 223 13.12 -24.16 7.49
N HIS A 224 12.84 -23.56 8.63
CA HIS A 224 11.78 -24.01 9.53
C HIS A 224 11.04 -22.79 10.09
N LEU A 225 9.71 -22.77 9.95
CA LEU A 225 8.88 -21.80 10.66
C LEU A 225 8.69 -22.29 12.08
N THR A 226 9.05 -21.45 13.05
CA THR A 226 8.96 -21.76 14.48
C THR A 226 8.57 -20.52 15.28
N ASN A 227 8.26 -20.72 16.55
CA ASN A 227 8.00 -19.64 17.50
C ASN A 227 9.17 -19.57 18.49
N ILE A 228 9.65 -18.36 18.74
CA ILE A 228 10.68 -18.12 19.74
C ILE A 228 10.02 -18.05 21.12
N LYS A 229 10.59 -18.76 22.08
CA LYS A 229 10.17 -18.71 23.49
C LYS A 229 10.73 -17.44 24.13
N ASP A 230 10.21 -17.07 25.30
CA ASP A 230 10.66 -15.88 26.06
C ASP A 230 12.17 -15.86 26.37
N SER A 231 12.86 -17.00 26.26
CA SER A 231 14.32 -17.09 26.39
C SER A 231 15.10 -16.48 25.22
N GLY A 232 14.45 -16.12 24.10
CA GLY A 232 15.13 -15.63 22.89
C GLY A 232 15.92 -16.71 22.13
N GLN A 233 15.89 -17.97 22.58
CA GLN A 233 16.60 -19.08 21.93
C GLN A 233 15.72 -19.75 20.87
N CYS A 234 16.24 -19.92 19.66
CA CYS A 234 15.56 -20.63 18.59
C CYS A 234 15.48 -22.14 18.88
N PRO A 235 14.29 -22.77 18.91
CA PRO A 235 14.15 -24.18 19.25
C PRO A 235 14.57 -25.15 18.13
N VAL A 236 14.91 -24.63 16.94
CA VAL A 236 15.31 -25.45 15.79
C VAL A 236 16.84 -25.52 15.67
N CYS A 237 17.51 -24.36 15.67
CA CYS A 237 18.97 -24.29 15.51
C CYS A 237 19.72 -24.00 16.82
N ASN A 238 19.02 -23.79 17.94
CA ASN A 238 19.56 -23.42 19.25
C ASN A 238 20.33 -22.08 19.29
N HIS A 239 20.26 -21.29 18.21
CA HIS A 239 20.87 -19.96 18.15
C HIS A 239 20.14 -18.99 19.09
N GLN A 240 20.89 -18.15 19.79
CA GLN A 240 20.37 -17.08 20.63
C GLN A 240 20.15 -15.84 19.75
N LEU A 241 18.94 -15.27 19.79
CA LEU A 241 18.70 -14.00 19.10
C LEU A 241 19.52 -12.87 19.72
N GLU A 242 19.96 -11.94 18.87
CA GLU A 242 20.65 -10.72 19.28
C GLU A 242 19.73 -9.87 20.17
N ASP A 243 20.31 -9.28 21.22
CA ASP A 243 19.59 -8.34 22.06
C ASP A 243 19.41 -7.01 21.32
N SER A 244 18.30 -6.33 21.57
CA SER A 244 17.96 -5.07 20.87
C SER A 244 18.57 -3.83 21.53
N ASP A 245 19.68 -3.99 22.24
CA ASP A 245 20.33 -2.90 22.95
C ASP A 245 20.86 -1.84 21.97
N LEU A 246 20.47 -0.59 22.20
CA LEU A 246 21.03 0.54 21.47
C LEU A 246 22.47 0.76 21.94
N THR A 247 23.37 0.99 20.99
CA THR A 247 24.68 1.55 21.33
C THR A 247 24.53 2.95 21.93
N GLU A 248 25.51 3.38 22.71
CA GLU A 248 25.50 4.74 23.30
C GLU A 248 25.40 5.83 22.22
N GLU A 249 26.03 5.63 21.06
CA GLU A 249 25.93 6.53 19.91
C GLU A 249 24.52 6.58 19.31
N GLU A 250 23.87 5.42 19.11
CA GLU A 250 22.50 5.35 18.60
C GLU A 250 21.51 5.98 19.57
N TYR A 251 21.67 5.73 20.87
CA TYR A 251 20.85 6.34 21.91
C TYR A 251 21.00 7.86 21.91
N ASN A 252 22.22 8.39 21.86
CA ASN A 252 22.47 9.82 21.83
C ASN A 252 21.88 10.48 20.58
N ASN A 253 22.08 9.88 19.40
CA ASN A 253 21.49 10.36 18.15
C ASN A 253 19.95 10.39 18.21
N LEU A 254 19.32 9.35 18.76
CA LEU A 254 17.87 9.28 18.94
C LEU A 254 17.38 10.34 19.93
N SER A 255 18.06 10.47 21.08
CA SER A 255 17.76 11.44 22.13
C SER A 255 17.80 12.88 21.60
N GLU A 256 18.86 13.25 20.89
CA GLU A 256 19.00 14.59 20.30
C GLU A 256 17.90 14.91 19.29
N LYS A 257 17.55 13.95 18.42
CA LYS A 257 16.45 14.12 17.46
C LYS A 257 15.11 14.32 18.17
N ILE A 258 14.81 13.53 19.21
CA ILE A 258 13.57 13.67 19.97
C ILE A 258 13.49 15.03 20.67
N ILE A 259 14.57 15.45 21.34
CA ILE A 259 14.61 16.74 22.03
C ILE A 259 14.37 17.88 21.03
N ARG A 260 15.09 17.87 19.90
CA ARG A 260 14.96 18.94 18.90
C ARG A 260 13.59 18.92 18.20
N ASP A 261 13.15 17.78 17.70
CA ASP A 261 12.01 17.71 16.78
C ASP A 261 10.66 17.59 17.52
N VAL A 262 10.63 16.96 18.69
CA VAL A 262 9.41 16.71 19.47
C VAL A 262 9.25 17.68 20.62
N ILE A 263 10.27 17.81 21.48
CA ILE A 263 10.18 18.67 22.68
C ILE A 263 10.24 20.15 22.28
N HIS A 264 11.26 20.55 21.51
CA HIS A 264 11.40 21.93 21.03
C HIS A 264 10.54 22.23 19.81
N GLY A 265 10.50 21.32 18.81
CA GLY A 265 9.82 21.35 17.50
C GLY A 265 9.50 22.71 16.84
N THR A 266 8.50 22.80 15.96
CA THR A 266 8.14 24.07 15.26
C THR A 266 6.77 24.68 15.62
N ASP A 267 5.83 23.91 16.14
CA ASP A 267 4.50 24.40 16.56
C ASP A 267 4.50 25.05 17.97
N THR A 268 4.24 26.36 18.08
CA THR A 268 4.28 27.12 19.34
C THR A 268 3.14 26.80 20.31
N PHE A 269 2.06 26.14 19.87
CA PHE A 269 0.85 25.94 20.71
C PHE A 269 0.81 24.61 21.46
N ARG A 270 1.80 23.73 21.27
CA ARG A 270 1.78 22.35 21.78
C ARG A 270 3.02 21.94 22.59
N LYS A 271 3.85 22.88 23.03
CA LYS A 271 5.21 22.54 23.49
C LYS A 271 5.63 23.10 24.84
N THR A 272 6.51 22.34 25.46
CA THR A 272 7.30 22.67 26.65
C THR A 272 8.19 23.89 26.37
N SER A 273 8.19 24.85 27.29
CA SER A 273 9.12 26.00 27.17
C SER A 273 10.56 25.56 27.46
N PRO A 274 11.59 26.24 26.92
CA PRO A 274 12.98 25.92 27.24
C PRO A 274 13.25 25.94 28.76
N GLN A 275 12.66 26.89 29.50
CA GLN A 275 12.82 26.96 30.95
C GLN A 275 12.18 25.77 31.68
N GLU A 276 11.01 25.31 31.21
CA GLU A 276 10.32 24.15 31.79
C GLU A 276 11.10 22.86 31.52
N PHE A 277 11.69 22.71 30.33
CA PHE A 277 12.53 21.57 30.01
C PHE A 277 13.83 21.56 30.82
N GLU A 278 14.54 22.70 30.92
CA GLU A 278 15.73 22.85 31.77
C GLU A 278 15.42 22.54 33.25
N ALA A 279 14.29 23.04 33.76
CA ALA A 279 13.85 22.73 35.13
C ALA A 279 13.58 21.24 35.33
N PHE A 280 13.01 20.56 34.34
CA PHE A 280 12.80 19.12 34.38
C PHE A 280 14.12 18.34 34.33
N GLN A 281 15.06 18.72 33.46
CA GLN A 281 16.39 18.10 33.41
C GLN A 281 17.11 18.24 34.75
N ALA A 282 17.15 19.44 35.33
CA ALA A 282 17.73 19.68 36.63
C ALA A 282 17.05 18.87 37.74
N PHE A 283 15.72 18.72 37.68
CA PHE A 283 14.98 17.85 38.60
C PHE A 283 15.43 16.39 38.47
N VAL A 284 15.53 15.84 37.26
CA VAL A 284 15.95 14.44 37.03
C VAL A 284 17.39 14.21 37.48
N GLU A 285 18.32 15.11 37.14
CA GLU A 285 19.73 15.03 37.54
C GLU A 285 19.94 15.14 39.06
N SER A 286 19.04 15.85 39.76
CA SER A 286 19.09 15.98 41.22
C SER A 286 18.63 14.73 41.99
N ARG A 287 18.14 13.70 41.29
CA ARG A 287 17.58 12.48 41.87
C ARG A 287 18.47 11.27 41.58
N PRO A 288 18.40 10.22 42.43
CA PRO A 288 19.01 8.93 42.10
C PRO A 288 18.45 8.36 40.78
N PRO A 289 19.17 7.43 40.12
CA PRO A 289 18.72 6.79 38.89
C PRO A 289 17.34 6.14 39.06
N PHE A 290 16.53 6.24 38.01
CA PHE A 290 15.23 5.58 37.92
C PHE A 290 15.35 4.34 37.05
N ASP A 291 14.86 3.20 37.54
CA ASP A 291 14.80 1.97 36.74
C ASP A 291 13.60 1.97 35.78
N ILE A 292 12.52 2.67 36.15
CA ILE A 292 11.24 2.65 35.43
C ILE A 292 10.66 4.07 35.38
N VAL A 293 10.27 4.51 34.17
CA VAL A 293 9.51 5.74 33.93
C VAL A 293 8.08 5.37 33.53
N ILE A 294 7.09 6.01 34.12
CA ILE A 294 5.67 5.70 33.92
C ILE A 294 4.96 6.90 33.27
N ASP A 295 4.32 6.68 32.12
CA ASP A 295 3.38 7.64 31.54
C ASP A 295 2.06 7.60 32.33
N GLY A 296 1.95 8.48 33.32
CA GLY A 296 0.78 8.56 34.21
C GLY A 296 -0.52 8.88 33.49
N LEU A 297 -0.49 9.66 32.40
CA LEU A 297 -1.70 10.01 31.65
C LEU A 297 -2.23 8.78 30.93
N ASN A 298 -1.36 8.02 30.26
CA ASN A 298 -1.75 6.79 29.60
C ASN A 298 -2.29 5.75 30.60
N VAL A 299 -1.62 5.60 31.75
CA VAL A 299 -2.09 4.71 32.84
C VAL A 299 -3.47 5.11 33.34
N SER A 300 -3.74 6.41 33.53
CA SER A 300 -5.04 6.90 34.02
C SER A 300 -6.21 6.64 33.05
N HIS A 301 -5.91 6.52 31.75
CA HIS A 301 -6.91 6.26 30.71
C HIS A 301 -7.06 4.77 30.35
N MET A 302 -6.22 3.88 30.91
CA MET A 302 -6.43 2.44 30.76
C MET A 302 -7.70 2.03 31.48
N LYS A 303 -8.72 1.61 30.72
CA LYS A 303 -9.93 1.02 31.32
C LYS A 303 -9.52 -0.21 32.14
N PRO A 304 -10.01 -0.37 33.38
CA PRO A 304 -9.72 -1.58 34.14
C PRO A 304 -10.23 -2.79 33.35
N ARG A 305 -9.31 -3.70 33.00
CA ARG A 305 -9.69 -5.04 32.55
C ARG A 305 -10.53 -5.64 33.67
N ARG A 306 -11.79 -5.97 33.39
CA ARG A 306 -12.58 -6.85 34.27
C ARG A 306 -11.80 -8.16 34.37
N MET A 307 -11.04 -8.35 35.44
CA MET A 307 -10.58 -9.67 35.83
C MET A 307 -11.84 -10.48 36.13
N HIS A 308 -12.25 -11.35 35.20
CA HIS A 308 -12.96 -12.55 35.61
C HIS A 308 -11.93 -13.39 36.35
N CYS A 309 -11.85 -13.18 37.67
CA CYS A 309 -11.44 -14.25 38.57
C CYS A 309 -12.53 -15.31 38.49
N GLU A 310 -12.37 -16.30 37.63
CA GLU A 310 -12.95 -17.61 37.91
C GLU A 310 -12.18 -18.14 39.12
N ASN A 311 -12.87 -18.10 40.26
CA ASN A 311 -12.38 -18.65 41.52
C ASN A 311 -12.30 -20.18 41.43
N VAL A 312 -11.14 -20.70 41.83
CA VAL A 312 -10.84 -22.01 42.46
C VAL A 312 -11.31 -23.27 41.74
#